data_AF-A0A453LBE5-F1
#
_entry.id   AF-A0A453LBE5-F1
#
_cell.length_a   1.000
_cell.length_b   1.000
_cell.length_c   1.000
_cell.angle_alpha   90.00
_cell.angle_beta   90.00
_cell.angle_gamma   90.00
#
_symmetry.space_group_name_H-M   'P 1'
#
loop_
_entity.id
_entity.type
_entity.pdbx_description
1 polymer ?
#
loop_
_entity_poly.entity_id
_entity_poly.type
_entity_poly.pdbx_seq_one_letter_code
_entity_poly.pdbx_strand_id
1 'polypeptide(L)'
;MLDDENGDFVGTAVREVEEETGMKLNLEGMVDLTALLDPATRCRMLPSPGGYDEEIGMLLYRGHVDEETIRALQGKETGLWDHGELIKLCVVPYDQLWRMTSMRIRSRQ
;
A
#
# COMPACT_ATOMS: atom_id res chain seq x y z
N MET A 1 10.61 -6.61 3.94
CA MET A 1 9.38 -7.34 4.36
C MET A 1 9.19 -7.02 5.83
N LEU A 2 7.95 -6.86 6.27
CA LEU A 2 7.63 -6.22 7.55
C LEU A 2 8.35 -6.90 8.72
N ASP A 3 9.37 -6.24 9.25
CA ASP A 3 10.11 -6.64 10.44
C ASP A 3 9.32 -6.16 11.66
N ASP A 4 8.19 -6.80 11.96
CA ASP A 4 7.53 -6.61 13.26
C ASP A 4 7.49 -7.94 14.03
N GLU A 5 8.41 -8.04 14.99
CA GLU A 5 8.53 -9.16 15.93
C GLU A 5 7.29 -9.29 16.84
N ASN A 6 6.39 -8.30 16.87
CA ASN A 6 5.19 -8.29 17.74
C ASN A 6 3.86 -8.57 17.04
N GLY A 7 3.83 -8.71 15.71
CA GLY A 7 2.62 -9.10 14.98
C GLY A 7 1.51 -8.03 14.89
N ASP A 8 1.82 -6.75 15.13
CA ASP A 8 0.88 -5.64 14.89
C ASP A 8 0.93 -5.22 13.41
N PHE A 9 0.29 -6.04 12.57
CA PHE A 9 0.22 -5.84 11.13
C PHE A 9 -0.42 -4.48 10.76
N VAL A 10 -1.46 -4.06 11.49
CA VAL A 10 -2.18 -2.81 11.20
C VAL A 10 -1.31 -1.61 11.59
N GLY A 11 -0.67 -1.64 12.77
CA GLY A 11 0.26 -0.60 13.20
C GLY A 11 1.45 -0.47 12.26
N THR A 12 1.97 -1.60 11.77
CA THR A 12 3.05 -1.60 10.78
C THR A 12 2.59 -0.97 9.46
N ALA A 13 1.44 -1.37 8.91
CA ALA A 13 0.93 -0.78 7.66
C ALA A 13 0.69 0.74 7.76
N VAL A 14 0.23 1.25 8.91
CA VAL A 14 0.11 2.70 9.15
C VAL A 14 1.47 3.38 9.11
N ARG A 15 2.48 2.78 9.77
CA ARG A 15 3.85 3.31 9.80
C ARG A 15 4.47 3.37 8.41
N GLU A 16 4.35 2.28 7.64
CA GLU A 16 4.86 2.23 6.26
C GLU A 16 4.21 3.33 5.39
N VAL A 17 2.89 3.51 5.46
CA VAL A 17 2.24 4.57 4.66
C VAL A 17 2.71 5.97 5.09
N GLU A 18 2.94 6.21 6.38
CA GLU A 18 3.48 7.49 6.84
C GLU A 18 4.90 7.73 6.31
N GLU A 19 5.76 6.70 6.32
CA GLU A 19 7.12 6.78 5.79
C GLU A 19 7.15 6.98 4.26
N GLU A 20 6.41 6.15 3.54
CA GLU A 20 6.42 6.12 2.08
C GLU A 20 5.65 7.28 1.46
N THR A 21 4.70 7.91 2.17
CA THR A 21 3.85 8.97 1.58
C THR A 21 3.90 10.30 2.34
N GLY A 22 4.20 10.25 3.64
CA GLY A 22 4.04 11.37 4.57
C GLY A 22 2.60 11.55 5.07
N MET A 23 1.66 10.66 4.74
CA MET A 23 0.28 10.74 5.20
C MET A 23 0.13 10.06 6.58
N LYS A 24 -0.39 10.82 7.54
CA LYS A 24 -0.76 10.29 8.86
C LYS A 24 -2.16 9.68 8.79
N LEU A 25 -2.23 8.36 8.93
CA LEU A 25 -3.49 7.63 8.92
C LEU A 25 -3.99 7.36 10.34
N ASN A 26 -5.29 7.47 10.56
CA ASN A 26 -5.89 7.04 11.82
C ASN A 26 -6.10 5.53 11.80
N LEU A 27 -5.50 4.81 12.75
CA LEU A 27 -5.62 3.36 12.93
C LEU A 27 -7.10 2.92 13.02
N GLU A 28 -7.95 3.70 13.70
CA GLU A 28 -9.37 3.40 13.86
C GLU A 28 -10.16 3.45 12.54
N GLY A 29 -9.63 4.13 11.52
CA GLY A 29 -10.22 4.22 10.18
C GLY A 29 -9.81 3.09 9.24
N MET A 30 -8.97 2.16 9.70
CA MET A 30 -8.50 1.03 8.89
C MET A 30 -9.54 -0.08 8.84
N VAL A 31 -9.79 -0.57 7.62
CA VAL A 31 -10.63 -1.74 7.38
C VAL A 31 -9.76 -2.88 6.86
N ASP A 32 -9.74 -4.00 7.59
CA ASP A 32 -9.09 -5.22 7.13
C ASP A 32 -9.93 -5.89 6.04
N LEU A 33 -9.50 -5.79 4.78
CA LEU A 33 -10.15 -6.43 3.64
C LEU A 33 -9.87 -7.93 3.61
N THR A 34 -8.71 -8.36 4.12
CA THR A 34 -8.37 -9.78 4.19
C THR A 34 -9.18 -10.55 5.22
N ALA A 35 -9.78 -9.87 6.21
CA ALA A 35 -10.76 -10.45 7.12
C ALA A 35 -12.07 -10.90 6.42
N LEU A 36 -12.31 -10.47 5.16
CA LEU A 36 -13.46 -10.90 4.36
C LEU A 36 -13.21 -12.22 3.61
N LEU A 37 -11.98 -12.73 3.64
CA LEU A 37 -11.63 -13.97 2.96
C LEU A 37 -12.12 -15.20 3.74
N ASP A 38 -12.14 -16.35 3.05
CA ASP A 38 -12.46 -17.63 3.69
C ASP A 38 -11.42 -17.95 4.77
N PRO A 39 -11.82 -18.32 6.00
CA PRO A 39 -10.89 -18.70 7.06
C PRO A 39 -9.90 -19.81 6.68
N ALA A 40 -10.25 -20.67 5.72
CA ALA A 40 -9.36 -21.71 5.19
C ALA A 40 -8.13 -21.13 4.47
N THR A 41 -8.17 -19.88 4.00
CA THR A 41 -7.01 -19.19 3.41
C THR A 41 -6.16 -18.46 4.45
N ARG A 42 -6.43 -18.69 5.74
CA ARG A 42 -5.82 -17.98 6.87
C ARG A 42 -6.06 -16.47 6.84
N CYS A 43 -7.06 -16.00 6.08
CA CYS A 43 -7.32 -14.58 5.88
C CYS A 43 -6.08 -13.82 5.37
N ARG A 44 -5.40 -14.40 4.38
CA ARG A 44 -4.24 -13.80 3.70
C ARG A 44 -4.35 -13.95 2.18
N MET A 45 -3.79 -12.99 1.46
CA MET A 45 -3.66 -13.05 0.01
C MET A 45 -2.30 -13.66 -0.34
N LEU A 46 -2.32 -14.73 -1.11
CA LEU A 46 -1.11 -15.38 -1.64
C LEU A 46 -0.83 -14.81 -3.03
N PRO A 47 0.23 -14.00 -3.23
CA PRO A 47 0.51 -13.38 -4.52
C PRO A 47 0.96 -14.42 -5.57
N SER A 48 1.62 -15.49 -5.12
CA SER A 48 2.15 -16.56 -5.99
C SER A 48 2.12 -17.93 -5.30
N PRO A 49 0.93 -18.53 -5.09
CA PRO A 49 0.76 -19.73 -4.26
C PRO A 49 1.48 -21.00 -4.79
N GLY A 50 1.98 -20.98 -6.03
CA GLY A 50 2.74 -22.08 -6.61
C GLY A 50 4.25 -21.84 -6.68
N GLY A 51 4.72 -20.63 -6.34
CA GLY A 51 6.12 -20.24 -6.47
C GLY A 51 6.79 -19.86 -5.15
N TYR A 52 6.02 -19.34 -4.21
CA TYR A 52 6.53 -18.78 -2.96
C TYR A 52 5.48 -18.87 -1.84
N ASP A 53 5.94 -18.72 -0.60
CA ASP A 53 5.12 -18.75 0.62
C ASP A 53 4.86 -17.36 1.20
N GLU A 54 5.04 -16.27 0.41
CA GLU A 54 4.68 -14.94 0.88
C GLU A 54 3.17 -14.80 1.09
N GLU A 55 2.81 -14.06 2.13
CA GLU A 55 1.44 -13.74 2.49
C GLU A 55 1.29 -12.21 2.57
N ILE A 56 0.22 -11.67 1.99
CA ILE A 56 -0.08 -10.23 1.99
C ILE A 56 -1.41 -10.01 2.72
N GLY A 57 -1.40 -9.15 3.74
CA GLY A 57 -2.62 -8.57 4.32
C GLY A 57 -3.05 -7.33 3.52
N MET A 58 -4.35 -7.13 3.35
CA MET A 58 -4.88 -5.97 2.62
C MET A 58 -5.73 -5.11 3.54
N LEU A 59 -5.34 -3.85 3.68
CA LEU A 59 -6.08 -2.85 4.44
C LEU A 59 -6.63 -1.78 3.50
N LEU A 60 -7.80 -1.24 3.84
CA LEU A 60 -8.40 -0.08 3.20
C LEU A 60 -8.48 1.06 4.20
N TYR A 61 -7.95 2.21 3.81
CA TYR A 61 -8.19 3.48 4.47
C TYR A 61 -9.00 4.40 3.57
N ARG A 62 -10.02 5.06 4.13
CA ARG A 62 -10.77 6.12 3.45
C ARG A 62 -10.82 7.36 4.34
N GLY A 63 -10.15 8.42 3.90
CA GLY A 63 -10.12 9.69 4.61
C GLY A 63 -10.46 10.87 3.70
N HIS A 64 -10.66 12.03 4.33
CA HIS A 64 -10.70 13.30 3.63
C HIS A 64 -9.33 13.96 3.74
N VAL A 65 -8.87 14.50 2.61
CA VAL A 65 -7.66 15.31 2.49
C VAL A 65 -8.03 16.57 1.74
N ASP A 66 -7.47 17.69 2.15
CA ASP A 66 -7.67 18.96 1.47
C ASP A 66 -6.94 18.98 0.11
N GLU A 67 -7.35 19.89 -0.76
CA GLU A 67 -6.83 19.97 -2.12
C GLU A 67 -5.34 20.33 -2.16
N GLU A 68 -4.85 21.12 -1.20
CA GLU A 68 -3.44 21.50 -1.11
C GLU A 68 -2.57 20.27 -0.81
N THR A 69 -2.99 19.43 0.13
CA THR A 69 -2.37 18.13 0.43
C THR A 69 -2.37 17.22 -0.80
N ILE A 70 -3.50 17.09 -1.51
CA ILE A 70 -3.57 16.28 -2.74
C ILE A 70 -2.57 16.76 -3.78
N ARG A 71 -2.46 18.08 -3.99
CA ARG A 71 -1.50 18.68 -4.92
C ARG A 71 -0.06 18.46 -4.49
N ALA A 72 0.23 18.57 -3.19
CA ALA A 72 1.57 18.36 -2.64
C ALA A 72 2.04 16.90 -2.73
N LEU A 73 1.12 15.93 -2.70
CA LEU A 73 1.44 14.52 -2.86
C LEU A 73 1.82 14.15 -4.30
N GLN A 74 1.27 14.83 -5.31
CA GLN A 74 1.50 14.47 -6.70
C GLN A 74 2.97 14.61 -7.10
N GLY A 75 3.60 13.48 -7.45
CA GLY A 75 4.99 13.44 -7.91
C GLY A 75 6.03 13.63 -6.82
N LYS A 76 5.62 13.68 -5.55
CA LYS A 76 6.52 13.77 -4.39
C LYS A 76 7.42 12.54 -4.34
N GLU A 77 8.70 12.77 -4.07
CA GLU A 77 9.70 11.73 -3.88
C GLU A 77 9.89 11.48 -2.36
N THR A 78 9.87 10.21 -1.96
CA THR A 78 9.78 9.74 -0.57
C THR A 78 10.53 8.40 -0.42
N GLY A 79 10.44 7.79 0.76
CA GLY A 79 11.16 6.56 1.11
C GLY A 79 12.53 6.83 1.74
N LEU A 80 13.13 5.79 2.30
CA LEU A 80 14.46 5.83 2.90
C LEU A 80 15.55 5.55 1.86
N TRP A 81 16.11 6.64 1.33
CA TRP A 81 17.17 6.57 0.31
C TRP A 81 18.39 5.76 0.76
N ASP A 82 18.79 5.92 2.02
CA ASP A 82 19.92 5.19 2.63
C ASP A 82 19.64 3.68 2.76
N HIS A 83 18.37 3.28 2.76
CA HIS A 83 17.92 1.89 2.77
C HIS A 83 17.57 1.35 1.38
N GLY A 84 17.77 2.16 0.32
CA GLY A 84 17.51 1.76 -1.06
C GLY A 84 16.05 1.91 -1.51
N GLU A 85 15.24 2.65 -0.75
CA GLU A 85 13.84 2.89 -1.07
C GLU A 85 13.67 4.23 -1.77
N LEU A 86 13.44 4.18 -3.09
CA LEU A 86 13.19 5.34 -3.92
C LEU A 86 11.74 5.30 -4.40
N ILE A 87 10.88 6.05 -3.72
CA ILE A 87 9.44 6.04 -3.97
C ILE A 87 9.03 7.37 -4.59
N LYS A 88 8.13 7.30 -5.58
CA LYS A 88 7.50 8.46 -6.18
C LYS A 88 5.99 8.32 -6.15
N LEU A 89 5.33 9.26 -5.49
CA LEU A 89 3.88 9.25 -5.34
C LEU A 89 3.16 9.66 -6.62
N CYS A 90 2.08 8.95 -6.92
CA CYS A 90 1.18 9.26 -8.03
C CYS A 90 -0.26 9.29 -7.52
N VAL A 91 -0.86 10.48 -7.52
CA VAL A 91 -2.26 10.70 -7.22
C VAL A 91 -3.07 10.44 -8.47
N VAL A 92 -4.05 9.55 -8.35
CA VAL A 92 -4.89 9.10 -9.47
C VAL A 92 -6.36 9.31 -9.13
N PRO A 93 -7.17 9.93 -10.02
CA PRO A 93 -8.62 9.95 -9.86
C PRO A 93 -9.16 8.53 -9.73
N TYR A 94 -9.94 8.27 -8.69
CA TYR A 94 -10.37 6.91 -8.34
C TYR A 94 -11.11 6.18 -9.47
N ASP A 95 -11.93 6.90 -10.24
CA ASP A 95 -12.67 6.41 -11.41
C ASP A 95 -11.76 6.02 -12.60
N GLN A 96 -10.51 6.48 -12.59
CA GLN A 96 -9.49 6.21 -13.61
C GLN A 96 -8.42 5.21 -13.14
N LEU A 97 -8.42 4.82 -11.87
CA LEU A 97 -7.38 3.97 -11.26
C LEU A 97 -7.07 2.71 -12.08
N TRP A 98 -8.11 1.99 -12.50
CA TRP A 98 -8.00 0.75 -13.29
C TRP A 98 -7.36 0.93 -14.68
N ARG A 99 -7.37 2.16 -15.23
CA ARG A 99 -6.71 2.45 -16.52
C ARG A 99 -5.23 2.73 -16.37
N MET A 100 -4.81 3.23 -15.21
CA MET A 100 -3.41 3.58 -14.95
C MET A 100 -2.56 2.38 -14.58
N THR A 101 -3.16 1.37 -13.97
CA THR A 101 -2.49 0.14 -13.53
C THR A 101 -2.42 -0.94 -14.61
N SER A 102 -2.88 -0.67 -15.85
CA SER A 102 -2.76 -1.62 -16.95
C SER A 102 -1.28 -1.90 -17.22
N MET A 103 -0.88 -3.17 -17.10
CA MET A 103 0.48 -3.64 -17.32
C MET A 103 0.92 -3.35 -18.76
N ARG A 104 1.55 -2.20 -18.99
CA ARG A 104 2.23 -1.91 -20.25
C ARG A 104 3.52 -2.70 -20.27
N ILE A 105 3.52 -3.85 -20.94
CA ILE A 105 4.75 -4.54 -21.33
C ILE A 105 5.51 -3.59 -22.26
N ARG A 106 6.47 -2.83 -21.70
CA ARG A 106 7.40 -2.04 -22.51
C ARG A 106 8.39 -3.02 -23.12
N SER A 107 8.21 -3.37 -24.40
CA SER A 107 9.30 -3.94 -25.18
C SER A 107 10.42 -2.90 -25.23
N ARG A 108 11.59 -3.23 -24.70
CA ARG A 108 12.79 -2.41 -24.90
C ARG A 108 13.04 -2.31 -26.42
N GLN A 109 12.99 -1.10 -26.96
CA GLN A 109 13.71 -0.75 -28.18
C GLN A 109 15.07 -0.19 -27.77
#